data_AF-A0A3D5ATA4-F1
#
_entry.id   AF-A0A3D5ATA4-F1
#
_cell.length_a   1.000
_cell.length_b   1.000
_cell.length_c   1.000
_cell.angle_alpha   90.00
_cell.angle_beta   90.00
_cell.angle_gamma   90.00
#
_symmetry.space_group_name_H-M   'P 1'
#
loop_
_entity.id
_entity.type
_entity.pdbx_description
1 polymer ?
#
loop_
_entity_poly.entity_id
_entity_poly.type
_entity_poly.pdbx_seq_one_letter_code
_entity_poly.pdbx_strand_id
1 'polypeptide(L)'
;VIAGSAMVGDIESMRFVTPDVAVLVGNGSVLMPWRKELPKRRRSRQIMVMVREAGQWRIAAIQNGRVRPVTIPAPDSMPSKMSQAMTRLSQTFGIGRARQVTLR
;
A
#
# COMPACT_ATOMS: atom_id res chain seq x y z
N VAL A 1 -7.88 7.79 19.71
CA VAL A 1 -8.46 8.44 18.50
C VAL A 1 -8.73 9.89 18.85
N ILE A 2 -8.54 10.85 17.93
CA ILE A 2 -8.82 12.27 18.19
C ILE A 2 -10.32 12.50 18.05
N ALA A 3 -10.93 13.20 19.02
CA ALA A 3 -12.37 13.49 19.00
C ALA A 3 -12.75 14.22 17.71
N GLY A 4 -13.84 13.79 17.07
CA GLY A 4 -14.32 14.32 15.79
C GLY A 4 -13.58 13.82 14.55
N SER A 5 -12.58 12.94 14.68
CA SER A 5 -11.98 12.30 13.51
C SER A 5 -12.90 11.20 12.97
N ALA A 6 -12.98 11.08 11.66
CA ALA A 6 -13.80 10.06 11.00
C ALA A 6 -12.93 9.17 10.11
N MET A 7 -13.23 7.87 10.08
CA MET A 7 -12.72 7.01 9.02
C MET A 7 -13.53 7.30 7.76
N VAL A 8 -12.85 7.74 6.69
CA VAL A 8 -13.49 8.01 5.41
C VAL A 8 -12.79 7.22 4.33
N GLY A 9 -13.54 6.77 3.33
CA GLY A 9 -13.05 5.82 2.35
C GLY A 9 -14.15 5.20 1.52
N ASP A 10 -13.73 4.37 0.57
CA ASP A 10 -14.60 3.64 -0.35
C ASP A 10 -14.35 2.15 -0.20
N ILE A 11 -15.42 1.36 -0.24
CA ILE A 11 -15.35 -0.10 -0.27
C ILE A 11 -15.08 -0.53 -1.71
N GLU A 12 -13.98 -1.25 -1.92
CA GLU A 12 -13.60 -1.77 -3.23
C GLU A 12 -14.20 -3.15 -3.47
N SER A 13 -14.15 -4.02 -2.44
CA SER A 13 -14.79 -5.33 -2.48
C SER A 13 -15.08 -5.85 -1.07
N MET A 14 -16.03 -6.76 -0.98
CA MET A 14 -16.36 -7.47 0.24
C MET A 14 -16.69 -8.92 -0.10
N ARG A 15 -16.16 -9.87 0.69
CA ARG A 15 -16.44 -11.29 0.53
C ARG A 15 -16.74 -11.91 1.89
N PHE A 16 -17.85 -12.61 1.99
CA PHE A 16 -18.11 -13.53 3.10
C PHE A 16 -17.22 -14.77 2.97
N VAL A 17 -16.43 -15.05 4.00
CA VAL A 17 -15.64 -16.29 4.12
C VAL A 17 -16.49 -17.37 4.78
N THR A 18 -17.30 -16.96 5.76
CA THR A 18 -18.35 -17.76 6.41
C THR A 18 -19.56 -16.84 6.66
N PRO A 19 -20.71 -17.35 7.16
CA PRO A 19 -21.84 -16.49 7.52
C PRO A 19 -21.50 -15.38 8.52
N ASP A 20 -20.50 -15.62 9.38
CA ASP A 20 -20.11 -14.74 10.48
C ASP A 20 -18.72 -14.11 10.30
N VAL A 21 -18.05 -14.34 9.16
CA VAL A 21 -16.75 -13.75 8.84
C VAL A 21 -16.77 -13.17 7.44
N ALA A 22 -16.41 -11.90 7.32
CA ALA A 22 -16.24 -11.24 6.02
C ALA A 22 -14.86 -10.57 5.92
N VAL A 23 -14.31 -10.56 4.72
CA VAL A 23 -13.10 -9.80 4.38
C VAL A 23 -13.51 -8.64 3.51
N LEU A 24 -13.06 -7.45 3.89
CA LEU A 24 -13.41 -6.19 3.24
C LEU A 24 -12.12 -5.55 2.74
N VAL A 25 -12.06 -5.22 1.45
CA VAL A 25 -10.96 -4.48 0.85
C VAL A 25 -11.50 -3.13 0.45
N GLY A 26 -10.82 -2.07 0.88
CA GLY A 26 -11.23 -0.71 0.57
C GLY A 26 -10.06 0.24 0.56
N ASN A 27 -10.34 1.48 0.16
CA ASN A 27 -9.45 2.59 0.40
C ASN A 27 -9.96 3.36 1.59
N GLY A 28 -9.09 3.74 2.52
CA GLY A 28 -9.51 4.55 3.65
C GLY A 28 -8.37 5.30 4.29
N SER A 29 -8.74 6.35 5.02
CA SER A 29 -7.85 7.11 5.88
C SER A 29 -8.67 7.83 6.93
N VAL A 30 -8.00 8.24 8.00
CA VAL A 30 -8.61 9.10 9.02
C VAL A 30 -8.64 10.53 8.51
N LEU A 31 -9.85 11.08 8.40
CA LEU A 31 -10.08 12.51 8.20
C LEU A 31 -10.02 13.20 9.56
N MET A 32 -9.18 14.23 9.65
CA MET A 32 -9.04 15.02 10.87
C MET A 32 -10.21 15.99 11.00
N PRO A 33 -10.65 16.34 12.23
CA PRO A 33 -11.80 17.22 12.45
C PRO A 33 -11.73 18.57 11.70
N TRP A 34 -10.52 19.09 11.51
CA TRP A 34 -10.25 20.38 10.86
C TRP A 34 -9.95 20.27 9.36
N ARG A 35 -10.16 19.11 8.73
CA ARG A 35 -9.92 18.91 7.30
C ARG A 35 -11.21 18.54 6.58
N LYS A 36 -11.47 19.21 5.46
CA LYS A 36 -12.59 18.89 4.56
C LYS A 36 -12.29 17.67 3.68
N GLU A 37 -11.03 17.47 3.30
CA GLU A 37 -10.61 16.41 2.38
C GLU A 37 -9.36 15.66 2.85
N LEU A 38 -9.24 14.41 2.41
CA LEU A 38 -8.06 13.60 2.65
C LEU A 38 -6.89 14.03 1.74
N PRO A 39 -5.70 14.31 2.29
CA PRO A 39 -4.52 14.52 1.46
C PRO A 39 -4.21 13.25 0.64
N LYS A 40 -3.91 13.39 -0.66
CA LYS A 40 -3.60 12.25 -1.55
C LYS A 40 -2.53 11.31 -0.98
N ARG A 41 -1.50 11.86 -0.33
CA ARG A 41 -0.41 11.11 0.34
C ARG A 41 -0.85 10.27 1.55
N ARG A 42 -2.07 10.50 2.06
CA ARG A 42 -2.63 9.75 3.19
C ARG A 42 -3.52 8.57 2.77
N ARG A 43 -3.79 8.41 1.47
CA ARG A 43 -4.55 7.28 0.95
C ARG A 43 -3.87 5.96 1.31
N SER A 44 -4.61 5.07 1.95
CA SER A 44 -4.17 3.72 2.27
C SER A 44 -5.18 2.73 1.69
N ARG A 45 -4.69 1.63 1.13
CA ARG A 45 -5.51 0.46 0.84
C ARG A 45 -5.59 -0.37 2.12
N GLN A 46 -6.79 -0.71 2.54
CA GLN A 46 -7.07 -1.38 3.80
C GLN A 46 -7.69 -2.74 3.50
N ILE A 47 -7.22 -3.76 4.22
CA ILE A 47 -7.85 -5.06 4.29
C ILE A 47 -8.35 -5.21 5.72
N MET A 48 -9.66 -5.42 5.87
CA MET A 48 -10.31 -5.56 7.17
C MET A 48 -10.94 -6.94 7.27
N VAL A 49 -10.74 -7.59 8.41
CA VAL A 49 -11.46 -8.81 8.77
C VAL A 49 -12.60 -8.40 9.69
N MET A 50 -13.82 -8.70 9.26
CA MET A 50 -15.05 -8.48 9.99
C MET A 50 -15.51 -9.80 10.61
N VAL A 51 -15.85 -9.80 11.89
CA VAL A 51 -16.46 -10.92 12.61
C VAL A 51 -17.82 -10.51 13.14
N ARG A 52 -18.80 -11.42 13.07
CA ARG A 52 -20.14 -11.19 13.60
C ARG A 52 -20.22 -11.77 15.01
N GLU A 53 -20.41 -10.89 15.99
CA GLU A 53 -20.55 -11.25 17.40
C GLU A 53 -21.85 -10.64 17.95
N ALA A 54 -22.66 -11.45 18.64
CA ALA A 54 -23.96 -11.02 19.19
C ALA A 54 -24.85 -10.29 18.15
N GLY A 55 -24.83 -10.77 16.90
CA GLY A 55 -25.60 -10.19 15.79
C GLY A 55 -25.01 -8.92 15.17
N GLN A 56 -23.89 -8.40 15.69
CA GLN A 56 -23.24 -7.19 15.23
C GLN A 56 -21.89 -7.49 14.55
N TRP A 57 -21.60 -6.79 13.45
CA TRP A 57 -20.30 -6.87 12.81
C TRP A 57 -19.27 -6.00 13.53
N ARG A 58 -18.11 -6.58 13.82
CA ARG A 58 -16.97 -5.93 14.45
C ARG A 58 -15.72 -6.13 13.61
N ILE A 59 -14.82 -5.16 13.64
CA ILE A 59 -13.53 -5.28 12.96
C ILE A 59 -12.60 -6.07 13.89
N ALA A 60 -12.23 -7.29 13.49
CA ALA A 60 -11.28 -8.13 14.21
C ALA A 60 -9.82 -7.78 13.89
N ALA A 61 -9.55 -7.42 12.64
CA ALA A 61 -8.20 -7.06 12.19
C ALA A 61 -8.24 -6.02 11.08
N ILE A 62 -7.20 -5.19 11.02
CA ILE A 62 -6.98 -4.19 9.97
C ILE A 62 -5.52 -4.29 9.52
N GLN A 63 -5.32 -4.40 8.21
CA GLN A 63 -4.02 -4.24 7.58
C GLN A 63 -4.07 -3.06 6.61
N ASN A 64 -3.15 -2.10 6.76
CA ASN A 64 -3.10 -0.89 5.96
C ASN A 64 -1.81 -0.85 5.12
N GLY A 65 -1.96 -0.73 3.81
CA GLY A 65 -0.86 -0.43 2.88
C GLY A 65 -0.97 1.01 2.38
N ARG A 66 0.06 1.84 2.59
CA ARG A 66 0.07 3.21 2.07
C ARG A 66 0.18 3.17 0.54
N VAL A 67 -0.74 3.82 -0.16
CA VAL A 67 -0.64 3.93 -1.61
C VAL A 67 0.46 4.94 -1.93
N ARG A 68 1.62 4.44 -2.36
CA ARG A 68 2.69 5.25 -2.96
C ARG A 68 2.81 4.83 -4.42
N PRO A 69 2.29 5.63 -5.37
CA PRO A 69 2.52 5.38 -6.78
C PRO A 69 4.02 5.33 -7.03
N VAL A 70 4.52 4.17 -7.44
CA VAL A 70 5.89 4.06 -7.94
C VAL A 70 5.82 4.38 -9.42
N THR A 71 6.26 5.58 -9.79
CA THR A 71 6.41 5.93 -11.20
C THR A 71 7.66 5.22 -11.70
N ILE A 72 7.48 4.18 -12.51
CA ILE A 72 8.58 3.59 -13.27
C ILE A 72 8.87 4.56 -14.43
N PRO A 73 10.07 5.16 -14.51
CA PRO A 73 10.41 6.04 -15.62
C PRO A 73 10.29 5.29 -16.95
N ALA A 74 9.83 5.96 -18.01
CA ALA A 74 9.79 5.36 -19.34
C ALA A 74 11.20 4.87 -19.76
N PRO A 75 11.32 3.76 -20.52
CA PRO A 75 12.61 3.14 -20.83
C PRO A 75 13.63 4.09 -21.48
N ASP A 76 13.16 5.05 -22.25
CA ASP A 76 13.91 6.03 -23.02
C ASP A 76 14.02 7.41 -22.35
N SER A 77 13.40 7.58 -21.17
CA SER A 77 13.48 8.81 -20.38
C SER A 77 14.90 9.08 -19.87
N MET A 78 15.20 10.34 -19.59
CA MET A 78 16.51 10.76 -19.06
C MET A 78 16.92 10.01 -17.78
N PRO A 79 16.04 9.83 -16.75
CA PRO A 79 16.39 9.05 -15.56
C PRO A 79 16.72 7.59 -15.87
N SER A 80 15.99 6.97 -16.81
CA SER A 80 16.26 5.58 -17.24
C SER A 80 17.61 5.47 -17.94
N LYS A 81 17.91 6.36 -18.89
CA LYS A 81 19.21 6.40 -19.58
C LYS A 81 20.38 6.61 -18.62
N MET A 82 20.23 7.51 -17.65
CA MET A 82 21.25 7.75 -16.62
C MET A 82 21.48 6.50 -15.75
N SER A 83 20.41 5.84 -15.30
CA SER A 83 20.49 4.59 -14.54
C SER A 83 21.18 3.47 -15.33
N GLN A 84 20.86 3.33 -16.62
CA GLN A 84 21.51 2.35 -17.50
C GLN A 84 23.00 2.66 -17.69
N ALA A 85 23.37 3.93 -17.88
CA ALA A 85 24.77 4.34 -17.99
C ALA A 85 25.54 4.06 -16.69
N MET A 86 24.97 4.41 -15.53
CA MET A 86 25.57 4.11 -14.22
C MET A 86 25.76 2.61 -14.02
N THR A 87 24.78 1.78 -14.41
CA THR A 87 24.88 0.32 -14.32
C THR A 87 25.97 -0.24 -15.22
N ARG A 88 26.11 0.30 -16.45
CA ARG A 88 27.19 -0.12 -17.37
C ARG A 88 28.56 0.27 -16.81
N LEU A 89 28.71 1.50 -16.31
CA LEU A 89 29.95 1.96 -15.69
C LEU A 89 30.29 1.11 -14.46
N SER A 90 29.32 0.81 -13.61
CA SER A 90 29.55 -0.01 -12.41
C SER A 90 30.01 -1.43 -12.76
N GLN A 91 29.43 -2.04 -13.81
CA GLN A 91 29.86 -3.34 -14.34
C GLN A 91 31.27 -3.30 -14.92
N THR A 92 31.61 -2.26 -15.70
CA THR A 92 32.94 -2.09 -16.30
C THR A 92 34.02 -1.92 -15.23
N PHE A 93 33.74 -1.13 -14.19
CA PHE A 93 34.71 -0.85 -13.13
C PHE A 93 34.67 -1.87 -11.97
N GLY A 94 33.83 -2.91 -12.06
CA GLY A 94 33.71 -3.91 -10.99
C GLY A 94 33.18 -3.35 -9.66
N ILE A 95 32.49 -2.21 -9.69
CA ILE A 95 31.93 -1.54 -8.51
C ILE A 95 30.49 -2.03 -8.32
N GLY A 96 30.18 -2.65 -7.18
CA GLY A 96 28.81 -3.04 -6.82
C GLY A 96 28.66 -4.49 -6.37
N ARG A 97 27.42 -4.99 -6.42
CA ARG A 97 27.01 -6.25 -5.77
C ARG A 97 27.78 -7.44 -6.38
N ALA A 98 28.65 -8.07 -5.59
CA ALA A 98 29.27 -9.34 -5.95
C ALA A 98 28.17 -10.34 -6.33
N ARG A 99 28.30 -10.96 -7.49
CA ARG A 99 27.41 -12.03 -7.95
C ARG A 99 27.47 -13.11 -6.89
N GLN A 100 26.43 -13.26 -6.08
CA GLN A 100 26.35 -14.34 -5.10
C GLN A 100 26.17 -15.62 -5.93
N VAL A 101 27.28 -16.27 -6.26
CA VAL A 101 27.28 -17.58 -6.88
C VAL A 101 26.89 -18.54 -5.76
N THR A 102 25.63 -18.92 -5.72
CA THR A 102 25.19 -20.04 -4.89
C THR A 102 25.83 -21.29 -5.48
N LEU A 103 26.93 -21.75 -4.88
CA LEU A 103 27.38 -23.13 -5.06
C LEU A 103 26.34 -24.02 -4.36
N ARG A 104 25.88 -25.03 -5.09
CA ARG A 104 24.88 -26.01 -4.65
C ARG A 104 25.39 -26.85 -3.50
#